data_AF-A0A7K3L1E9-F1
#
_entry.id   AF-A0A7K3L1E9-F1
#
_cell.length_a   1.000
_cell.length_b   1.000
_cell.length_c   1.000
_cell.angle_alpha   90.00
_cell.angle_beta   90.00
_cell.angle_gamma   90.00
#
_symmetry.space_group_name_H-M   'P 1'
#
loop_
_entity.id
_entity.type
_entity.pdbx_description
1 polymer ?
#
loop_
_entity_poly.entity_id
_entity_poly.type
_entity_poly.pdbx_seq_one_letter_code
_entity_poly.pdbx_strand_id
1 'polypeptide(L)'
;MARDASSAAELTDEQIAQEQEFLRGLPRVNLGALLLPPVWGAGHGMMPTILFYPVWLFADNCFYAAWSAPSALSVTVALIVLVTLTAVTVGFSIVAQPLAAHRAEGMGVSRADYLRRERRWAVGCALGGVLMLALATWYNLAIRPTAGM
;
A
#
# COMPACT_ATOMS: atom_id res chain seq x y z
N MET A 1 -43.36 -4.13 17.42
CA MET A 1 -42.36 -3.53 16.51
C MET A 1 -41.00 -3.63 17.18
N ALA A 2 -40.33 -4.78 17.02
CA ALA A 2 -38.97 -4.97 17.51
C ALA A 2 -38.00 -4.27 16.55
N ARG A 3 -37.05 -3.52 17.11
CA ARG A 3 -35.93 -2.92 16.38
C ARG A 3 -34.93 -4.02 16.08
N ASP A 4 -34.71 -4.32 14.81
CA ASP A 4 -33.57 -5.11 14.36
C ASP A 4 -32.31 -4.25 14.50
N ALA A 5 -31.58 -4.51 15.57
CA ALA A 5 -30.26 -3.96 15.80
C ALA A 5 -29.21 -4.92 15.21
N SER A 6 -28.53 -4.45 14.17
CA SER A 6 -27.10 -4.67 13.94
C SER A 6 -26.59 -6.11 13.79
N SER A 7 -26.78 -6.69 12.61
CA SER A 7 -25.72 -7.47 11.95
C SER A 7 -25.25 -6.69 10.72
N ALA A 8 -23.99 -6.85 10.31
CA ALA A 8 -23.44 -6.22 9.12
C ALA A 8 -24.41 -6.42 7.94
N ALA A 9 -24.97 -5.32 7.42
CA ALA A 9 -26.00 -5.37 6.39
C ALA A 9 -25.50 -6.21 5.20
N GLU A 10 -26.10 -7.38 5.00
CA GLU A 10 -25.86 -8.17 3.80
C GLU A 10 -26.24 -7.31 2.60
N LEU A 11 -25.26 -7.06 1.70
CA LEU A 11 -25.50 -6.35 0.46
C LEU A 11 -26.55 -7.13 -0.34
N THR A 12 -27.51 -6.42 -0.93
CA THR A 12 -28.48 -7.07 -1.81
C THR A 12 -27.79 -7.58 -3.08
N ASP A 13 -28.31 -8.62 -3.71
CA ASP A 13 -27.73 -9.18 -4.95
C ASP A 13 -27.57 -8.11 -6.05
N GLU A 14 -28.49 -7.14 -6.10
CA GLU A 14 -28.40 -5.99 -7.02
C GLU A 14 -27.20 -5.08 -6.72
N GLN A 15 -26.93 -4.81 -5.44
CA GLN A 15 -25.75 -4.03 -5.04
C GLN A 15 -24.46 -4.77 -5.37
N ILE A 16 -24.43 -6.09 -5.18
CA ILE A 16 -23.29 -6.92 -5.55
C ILE A 16 -23.06 -6.90 -7.07
N ALA A 17 -24.12 -7.02 -7.87
CA ALA A 17 -24.03 -6.98 -9.32
C ALA A 17 -23.55 -5.60 -9.83
N GLN A 18 -24.03 -4.51 -9.23
CA GLN A 18 -23.57 -3.15 -9.54
C GLN A 18 -22.09 -2.98 -9.20
N GLU A 19 -21.65 -3.45 -8.03
CA GLU A 19 -20.24 -3.38 -7.65
C GLU A 19 -19.39 -4.24 -8.57
N GLN A 20 -19.81 -5.45 -8.93
CA GLN A 20 -19.06 -6.31 -9.85
C GLN A 20 -18.91 -5.68 -11.24
N GLU A 21 -19.97 -5.05 -11.76
CA GLU A 21 -19.90 -4.34 -13.03
C GLU A 21 -19.01 -3.09 -12.92
N PHE A 22 -19.04 -2.39 -11.78
CA PHE A 22 -18.09 -1.31 -11.50
C PHE A 22 -16.65 -1.84 -11.45
N LEU A 23 -16.37 -2.95 -10.77
CA LEU A 23 -15.02 -3.50 -10.69
C LEU A 23 -14.51 -4.04 -12.03
N ARG A 24 -15.40 -4.32 -12.98
CA ARG A 24 -15.05 -4.88 -14.29
C ARG A 24 -14.13 -3.95 -15.08
N GLY A 25 -12.91 -4.41 -15.33
CA GLY A 25 -11.89 -3.64 -16.07
C GLY A 25 -11.02 -2.73 -15.20
N LEU A 26 -11.24 -2.67 -13.88
CA LEU A 26 -10.23 -2.15 -12.96
C LEU A 26 -9.15 -3.22 -12.72
N PRO A 27 -7.86 -2.85 -12.68
CA PRO A 27 -6.82 -3.79 -12.29
C PRO A 27 -7.05 -4.24 -10.85
N ARG A 28 -6.96 -5.55 -10.55
CA ARG A 28 -7.19 -6.07 -9.19
C ARG A 28 -6.16 -5.57 -8.18
N VAL A 29 -4.94 -5.28 -8.65
CA VAL A 29 -3.82 -4.79 -7.84
C VAL A 29 -3.44 -3.42 -8.39
N ASN A 30 -3.45 -2.40 -7.54
CA ASN A 30 -2.91 -1.09 -7.91
C ASN A 30 -1.39 -1.05 -7.69
N LEU A 31 -0.64 -0.90 -8.78
CA LEU A 31 0.83 -0.85 -8.72
C LEU A 31 1.37 0.40 -8.01
N GLY A 32 0.68 1.54 -8.12
CA GLY A 32 1.04 2.74 -7.38
C GLY A 32 0.90 2.53 -5.87
N ALA A 33 -0.24 1.98 -5.45
CA ALA A 33 -0.52 1.62 -4.06
C ALA A 33 0.43 0.54 -3.51
N LEU A 34 0.84 -0.40 -4.35
CA LEU A 34 1.75 -1.49 -3.97
C LEU A 34 3.19 -1.00 -3.78
N LEU A 35 3.68 -0.16 -4.70
CA LEU A 35 5.10 0.23 -4.77
C LEU A 35 5.40 1.47 -3.92
N LEU A 36 4.45 2.42 -3.87
CA LEU A 36 4.60 3.65 -3.11
C LEU A 36 3.30 4.04 -2.36
N PRO A 37 2.79 3.16 -1.46
CA PRO A 37 1.56 3.36 -0.71
C PRO A 37 1.37 4.74 -0.07
N PRO A 38 2.36 5.34 0.64
CA PRO A 38 2.16 6.62 1.30
C PRO A 38 1.96 7.78 0.31
N VAL A 39 2.61 7.73 -0.85
CA VAL A 39 2.54 8.80 -1.86
C VAL A 39 1.30 8.64 -2.71
N TRP A 40 1.09 7.43 -3.25
CA TRP A 40 -0.10 7.13 -4.04
C TRP A 40 -1.36 7.30 -3.21
N GLY A 41 -1.37 6.78 -1.97
CA GLY A 41 -2.51 6.86 -1.07
C GLY A 41 -2.89 8.30 -0.73
N ALA A 42 -1.92 9.14 -0.37
CA ALA A 42 -2.15 10.57 -0.16
C ALA A 42 -2.70 11.27 -1.42
N GLY A 43 -2.14 10.97 -2.60
CA GLY A 43 -2.61 11.48 -3.89
C GLY A 43 -4.04 11.09 -4.25
N HIS A 44 -4.57 10.04 -3.62
CA HIS A 44 -5.93 9.57 -3.79
C HIS A 44 -6.85 9.94 -2.63
N GLY A 45 -6.41 10.76 -1.67
CA GLY A 45 -7.22 11.19 -0.52
C GLY A 45 -7.26 10.19 0.64
N MET A 46 -6.31 9.25 0.71
CA MET A 46 -6.14 8.30 1.80
C MET A 46 -4.98 8.73 2.71
N MET A 47 -5.13 9.90 3.36
CA MET A 47 -4.08 10.47 4.22
C MET A 47 -3.48 9.53 5.28
N PRO A 48 -4.23 8.60 5.92
CA PRO A 48 -3.65 7.64 6.87
C PRO A 48 -2.52 6.77 6.29
N THR A 49 -2.39 6.66 4.96
CA THR A 49 -1.30 5.94 4.30
C THR A 49 0.08 6.54 4.57
N ILE A 50 0.17 7.78 5.07
CA ILE A 50 1.43 8.35 5.56
C ILE A 50 2.09 7.50 6.66
N LEU A 51 1.29 6.71 7.40
CA LEU A 51 1.77 5.79 8.43
C LEU A 51 2.63 4.64 7.88
N PHE A 52 2.66 4.42 6.56
CA PHE A 52 3.62 3.51 5.96
C PHE A 52 5.07 3.95 6.19
N TYR A 53 5.36 5.25 6.29
CA TYR A 53 6.73 5.72 6.55
C TYR A 53 7.33 5.21 7.87
N PRO A 54 6.69 5.39 9.04
CA PRO A 54 7.22 4.82 10.28
C PRO A 54 7.25 3.29 10.27
N VAL A 55 6.29 2.63 9.59
CA VAL A 55 6.30 1.17 9.42
C VAL A 55 7.50 0.71 8.58
N TRP A 56 7.80 1.42 7.49
CA TRP A 56 8.97 1.15 6.66
C TRP A 56 10.27 1.38 7.42
N LEU A 57 10.36 2.44 8.21
CA LEU A 57 11.54 2.69 9.05
C LEU A 57 11.74 1.56 10.08
N PHE A 58 10.66 1.09 10.71
CA PHE A 58 10.72 -0.05 11.60
C PHE A 58 11.21 -1.33 10.87
N ALA A 59 10.64 -1.62 9.70
CA ALA A 59 11.04 -2.77 8.90
C ALA A 59 12.51 -2.70 8.46
N ASP A 60 12.95 -1.52 8.01
CA ASP A 60 14.33 -1.26 7.62
C ASP A 60 15.31 -1.51 8.77
N ASN A 61 14.94 -1.11 10.00
CA ASN A 61 15.73 -1.42 11.20
C ASN A 61 15.81 -2.92 11.49
N CYS A 62 14.71 -3.67 11.33
CA CYS A 62 14.71 -5.12 11.50
C CYS A 62 15.60 -5.81 10.46
N PHE A 63 15.53 -5.40 9.19
CA PHE A 63 16.36 -5.94 8.11
C PHE A 63 17.83 -5.61 8.32
N TYR A 64 18.14 -4.38 8.71
CA TYR A 64 19.50 -3.96 9.01
C TYR A 64 20.07 -4.74 10.20
N ALA A 65 19.29 -4.98 11.26
CA ALA A 65 19.74 -5.79 12.40
C ALA A 65 20.01 -7.25 12.01
N ALA A 66 19.16 -7.84 11.16
CA ALA A 66 19.38 -9.19 10.64
C ALA A 66 20.62 -9.29 9.74
N TRP A 67 20.99 -8.21 9.05
CA TRP A 67 22.18 -8.15 8.20
C TRP A 67 23.47 -7.89 8.99
N SER A 68 23.47 -6.88 9.86
CA SER A 68 24.67 -6.37 10.54
C SER A 68 25.06 -7.17 11.79
N ALA A 69 24.09 -7.72 12.51
CA ALA A 69 24.29 -8.54 13.71
C ALA A 69 23.33 -9.74 13.70
N PRO A 70 23.55 -10.72 12.79
CA PRO A 70 22.64 -11.84 12.61
C PRO A 70 22.57 -12.72 13.87
N SER A 71 21.34 -12.95 14.33
CA SER A 71 20.98 -13.89 15.39
C SER A 71 19.68 -14.60 15.01
N ALA A 72 19.38 -15.74 15.65
CA ALA A 72 18.11 -16.42 15.42
C ALA A 72 16.90 -15.49 15.63
N LEU A 73 16.95 -14.63 16.65
CA LEU A 73 15.90 -13.64 16.94
C LEU A 73 15.80 -12.57 15.84
N SER A 74 16.92 -11.92 15.47
CA SER A 74 16.88 -10.81 14.49
C SER A 74 16.43 -11.30 13.11
N VAL A 75 16.88 -12.47 12.68
CA VAL A 75 16.45 -13.09 11.41
C VAL A 75 14.97 -13.47 11.47
N THR A 76 14.51 -14.08 12.57
CA THR A 76 13.09 -14.47 12.72
C THR A 76 12.17 -13.26 12.69
N VAL A 77 12.52 -12.19 13.44
CA VAL A 77 11.75 -10.95 13.45
C VAL A 77 11.74 -10.31 12.07
N ALA A 78 12.88 -10.24 11.38
CA ALA A 78 12.96 -9.72 10.02
C ALA A 78 12.04 -10.50 9.05
N LEU A 79 12.02 -11.83 9.12
CA LEU A 79 11.14 -12.65 8.28
C LEU A 79 9.66 -12.41 8.57
N ILE A 80 9.27 -12.33 9.85
CA ILE A 80 7.89 -12.00 10.24
C ILE A 80 7.50 -10.64 9.68
N VAL A 81 8.35 -9.62 9.88
CA VAL A 81 8.09 -8.26 9.38
C VAL A 81 8.00 -8.24 7.86
N LEU A 82 8.88 -8.95 7.14
CA LEU A 82 8.81 -9.05 5.68
C LEU A 82 7.47 -9.63 5.22
N VAL A 83 7.05 -10.77 5.79
CA VAL A 83 5.80 -11.44 5.42
C VAL A 83 4.60 -10.57 5.74
N THR A 84 4.52 -10.03 6.96
CA THR A 84 3.39 -9.20 7.40
C THR A 84 3.31 -7.89 6.60
N LEU A 85 4.43 -7.19 6.40
CA LEU A 85 4.46 -5.95 5.62
C LEU A 85 4.05 -6.22 4.16
N THR A 86 4.56 -7.29 3.56
CA THR A 86 4.18 -7.68 2.19
C THR A 86 2.69 -7.98 2.10
N ALA A 87 2.15 -8.80 3.01
CA ALA A 87 0.73 -9.16 3.02
C ALA A 87 -0.17 -7.94 3.21
N VAL A 88 0.17 -7.05 4.15
CA VAL A 88 -0.58 -5.80 4.38
C VAL A 88 -0.52 -4.89 3.17
N THR A 89 0.64 -4.74 2.54
CA THR A 89 0.82 -3.87 1.37
C THR A 89 0.06 -4.39 0.15
N VAL A 90 0.11 -5.71 -0.08
CA VAL A 90 -0.69 -6.36 -1.14
C VAL A 90 -2.18 -6.21 -0.86
N GLY A 91 -2.63 -6.50 0.37
CA GLY A 91 -4.03 -6.31 0.77
C GLY A 91 -4.50 -4.87 0.57
N PHE A 92 -3.68 -3.90 1.00
CA PHE A 92 -3.93 -2.49 0.75
C PHE A 92 -4.05 -2.18 -0.74
N SER A 93 -3.13 -2.67 -1.58
CA SER A 93 -3.15 -2.41 -3.02
C SER A 93 -4.38 -2.94 -3.76
N ILE A 94 -5.02 -3.97 -3.19
CA ILE A 94 -6.26 -4.56 -3.71
C ILE A 94 -7.47 -3.75 -3.24
N VAL A 95 -7.54 -3.45 -1.94
CA VAL A 95 -8.69 -2.76 -1.32
C VAL A 95 -8.72 -1.28 -1.67
N ALA A 96 -7.57 -0.63 -1.81
CA ALA A 96 -7.50 0.80 -2.07
C ALA A 96 -7.90 1.17 -3.50
N GLN A 97 -7.76 0.23 -4.45
CA GLN A 97 -8.11 0.46 -5.85
C GLN A 97 -9.59 0.82 -6.07
N PRO A 98 -10.56 0.03 -5.60
CA PRO A 98 -11.97 0.38 -5.74
C PRO A 98 -12.34 1.64 -4.96
N LEU A 99 -11.77 1.83 -3.77
CA LEU A 99 -12.00 3.04 -2.97
C LEU A 99 -11.57 4.32 -3.71
N ALA A 100 -10.40 4.28 -4.34
CA ALA A 100 -9.89 5.39 -5.15
C ALA A 100 -10.75 5.61 -6.42
N ALA A 101 -11.19 4.53 -7.07
CA ALA A 101 -12.03 4.62 -8.25
C ALA A 101 -13.42 5.20 -7.95
N HIS A 102 -14.08 4.74 -6.88
CA HIS A 102 -15.38 5.28 -6.42
C HIS A 102 -15.28 6.76 -6.06
N ARG A 103 -14.20 7.16 -5.38
CA ARG A 103 -13.93 8.58 -5.09
C ARG A 103 -13.75 9.40 -6.37
N ALA A 104 -13.03 8.86 -7.36
CA ALA A 104 -12.81 9.55 -8.63
C ALA A 104 -14.12 9.73 -9.41
N GLU A 105 -14.97 8.70 -9.47
CA GLU A 105 -16.30 8.77 -10.08
C GLU A 105 -17.20 9.78 -9.36
N GLY A 106 -17.18 9.81 -8.01
CA GLY A 106 -17.89 10.81 -7.21
C GLY A 106 -17.43 12.26 -7.47
N MET A 107 -16.23 12.45 -8.05
CA MET A 107 -15.72 13.75 -8.51
C MET A 107 -16.00 14.02 -9.99
N GLY A 108 -16.79 13.17 -10.66
CA GLY A 108 -17.11 13.29 -12.09
C GLY A 108 -15.97 12.88 -13.03
N VAL A 109 -14.96 12.16 -12.55
CA VAL A 109 -13.86 11.69 -13.39
C VAL A 109 -14.29 10.45 -14.17
N SER A 110 -14.17 10.49 -15.50
CA SER A 110 -14.45 9.33 -16.33
C SER A 110 -13.51 8.16 -16.02
N ARG A 111 -13.99 6.92 -16.14
CA ARG A 111 -13.17 5.71 -15.95
C ARG A 111 -11.92 5.70 -16.81
N ALA A 112 -12.03 6.11 -18.08
CA ALA A 112 -10.90 6.13 -19.00
C ALA A 112 -9.83 7.14 -18.53
N ASP A 113 -10.24 8.29 -18.02
CA ASP A 113 -9.32 9.28 -17.45
C ASP A 113 -8.67 8.79 -16.15
N TYR A 114 -9.42 8.11 -15.30
CA TYR A 114 -8.89 7.50 -14.08
C TYR A 114 -7.80 6.47 -14.43
N LEU A 115 -8.09 5.50 -15.31
CA LEU A 115 -7.12 4.47 -15.71
C LEU A 115 -5.86 5.06 -16.39
N ARG A 116 -6.02 6.12 -17.19
CA ARG A 116 -4.89 6.86 -17.76
C ARG A 116 -4.01 7.52 -16.69
N ARG A 117 -4.61 8.05 -15.61
CA ARG A 117 -3.87 8.57 -14.46
C ARG A 117 -3.19 7.45 -13.68
N GLU A 118 -3.88 6.34 -13.44
CA GLU A 118 -3.33 5.20 -12.71
C GLU A 118 -2.11 4.60 -13.41
N ARG A 119 -2.09 4.57 -14.74
CA ARG A 119 -0.89 4.14 -15.48
C ARG A 119 0.31 5.06 -15.22
N ARG A 120 0.10 6.38 -15.15
CA ARG A 120 1.16 7.35 -14.83
C ARG A 120 1.61 7.22 -13.38
N TRP A 121 0.66 7.02 -12.46
CA TRP A 121 0.93 6.75 -11.06
C TRP A 121 1.77 5.48 -10.89
N ALA A 122 1.42 4.39 -11.58
CA ALA A 122 2.19 3.15 -11.54
C ALA A 122 3.65 3.38 -11.95
N VAL A 123 3.89 4.10 -13.06
CA VAL A 123 5.26 4.43 -13.51
C VAL A 123 5.98 5.32 -12.50
N GLY A 124 5.34 6.40 -12.04
CA GLY A 124 5.94 7.33 -11.08
C GLY A 124 6.28 6.67 -9.75
N CYS A 125 5.39 5.82 -9.23
CA CYS A 125 5.60 5.06 -8.01
C CYS A 125 6.65 3.97 -8.17
N ALA A 126 6.75 3.33 -9.35
CA ALA A 126 7.82 2.37 -9.61
C ALA A 126 9.19 3.05 -9.59
N LEU A 127 9.34 4.17 -10.29
CA LEU A 127 10.59 4.95 -10.28
C LEU A 127 10.92 5.48 -8.87
N GLY A 128 9.92 6.04 -8.19
CA GLY A 128 10.08 6.53 -6.81
C GLY A 128 10.43 5.43 -5.83
N GLY A 129 9.81 4.25 -5.96
CA GLY A 129 10.09 3.08 -5.12
C GLY A 129 11.52 2.57 -5.31
N VAL A 130 11.98 2.46 -6.56
CA VAL A 130 13.38 2.11 -6.87
C VAL A 130 14.35 3.14 -6.28
N LEU A 131 14.07 4.43 -6.44
CA LEU A 131 14.90 5.49 -5.86
C LEU A 131 14.94 5.40 -4.33
N MET A 132 13.79 5.21 -3.67
CA MET A 132 13.73 5.07 -2.22
C MET A 132 14.51 3.85 -1.72
N LEU A 133 14.38 2.70 -2.38
CA LEU A 133 15.14 1.50 -2.05
C LEU A 133 16.65 1.74 -2.21
N ALA A 134 17.06 2.41 -3.30
CA ALA A 134 18.47 2.73 -3.52
C ALA A 134 19.02 3.67 -2.44
N LEU A 135 18.26 4.71 -2.07
CA LEU A 135 18.65 5.66 -1.03
C LEU A 135 18.70 5.02 0.37
N ALA A 136 17.70 4.21 0.72
CA ALA A 136 17.67 3.48 1.98
C ALA A 136 18.84 2.48 2.08
N THR A 137 19.09 1.75 0.99
CA THR A 137 20.24 0.83 0.90
C THR A 137 21.55 1.57 1.06
N TRP A 138 21.75 2.67 0.33
CA TRP A 138 22.95 3.49 0.44
C TRP A 138 23.12 4.07 1.85
N TYR A 139 22.07 4.62 2.45
CA TYR A 139 22.10 5.12 3.82
C TYR A 139 22.56 4.03 4.80
N ASN A 140 21.97 2.84 4.73
CA ASN A 140 22.29 1.73 5.62
C ASN A 140 23.71 1.18 5.42
N LEU A 141 24.24 1.19 4.21
CA LEU A 141 25.58 0.65 3.93
C LEU A 141 26.70 1.68 4.10
N ALA A 142 26.46 2.95 3.77
CA ALA A 142 27.51 3.97 3.69
C ALA A 142 27.51 4.96 4.86
N ILE A 143 26.34 5.30 5.43
CA ILE A 143 26.24 6.34 6.45
C ILE A 143 25.99 5.74 7.82
N ARG A 144 25.00 4.87 7.96
CA ARG A 144 24.59 4.32 9.25
C ARG A 144 25.73 3.66 10.03
N PRO A 145 26.68 2.92 9.43
CA PRO A 145 27.82 2.37 10.16
C PRO A 145 28.77 3.45 10.69
N THR A 146 28.84 4.61 10.03
CA THR A 146 29.70 5.74 10.43
C THR A 146 29.07 6.63 11.50
N ALA A 147 27.76 6.62 11.64
CA ALA A 147 27.03 7.44 12.61
C ALA A 147 27.11 6.90 14.06
N GLY A 148 27.67 5.70 14.24
CA GLY A 148 27.89 5.05 15.55
C GLY A 148 29.36 4.99 15.97
N MET A 149 30.26 5.71 15.29
CA MET A 149 31.65 5.93 15.71
C MET A 149 31.81 7.27 16.42
#